data_AF-A0A2E8REB0-F1
#
_entry.id   AF-A0A2E8REB0-F1
#
_cell.length_a   1.000
_cell.length_b   1.000
_cell.length_c   1.000
_cell.angle_alpha   90.00
_cell.angle_beta   90.00
_cell.angle_gamma   90.00
#
_symmetry.space_group_name_H-M   'P 1'
#
loop_
_entity.id
_entity.type
_entity.pdbx_description
1 polymer ?
#
loop_
_entity_poly.entity_id
_entity_poly.type
_entity_poly.pdbx_seq_one_letter_code
_entity_poly.pdbx_strand_id
1 'polypeptide(L)'
;MISDLLPKLPAEAVQDSEREELQEWAIGMLQFYPPGGIHDMPDWGITLQIESTTSARCIRVVDHEWCLFRLQQIITTFKAAGLELKVDQITMLQPFIEGIEEGETAEQVLQSSDSPMIEVV
;
A
#
# COMPACT_ATOMS: atom_id res chain seq x y z
N MET A 1 4.85 -8.72 -12.43
CA MET A 1 4.03 -7.52 -12.14
C MET A 1 3.60 -7.62 -10.67
N ILE A 2 3.19 -6.53 -10.02
CA ILE A 2 2.73 -6.58 -8.62
C ILE A 2 1.45 -7.39 -8.51
N SER A 3 0.57 -7.31 -9.52
CA SER A 3 -0.62 -8.15 -9.65
C SER A 3 -0.32 -9.64 -9.59
N ASP A 4 0.85 -10.09 -10.05
CA ASP A 4 1.27 -11.51 -9.98
C ASP A 4 1.65 -11.94 -8.55
N LEU A 5 1.92 -10.98 -7.66
CA LEU A 5 2.29 -11.22 -6.25
C LEU A 5 1.07 -11.17 -5.32
N LEU A 6 -0.08 -10.67 -5.81
CA LEU A 6 -1.27 -10.52 -4.99
C LEU A 6 -1.85 -11.90 -4.64
N PRO A 7 -2.12 -12.16 -3.35
CA PRO A 7 -2.70 -13.44 -2.95
C PRO A 7 -4.16 -13.53 -3.39
N LYS A 8 -4.66 -14.76 -3.52
CA LYS A 8 -6.12 -14.96 -3.59
C LYS A 8 -6.72 -14.77 -2.20
N LEU A 9 -7.77 -13.96 -2.10
CA LEU A 9 -8.49 -13.79 -0.83
C LEU A 9 -9.34 -15.03 -0.52
N PRO A 10 -9.37 -15.49 0.74
CA PRO A 10 -10.40 -16.43 1.18
C PRO A 10 -11.79 -15.77 1.13
N ALA A 11 -12.85 -16.57 1.06
CA ALA A 11 -14.21 -16.07 0.89
C ALA A 11 -14.65 -15.10 2.00
N GLU A 12 -14.24 -15.37 3.25
CA GLU A 12 -14.48 -14.47 4.39
C GLU A 12 -13.86 -13.08 4.18
N ALA A 13 -12.62 -13.02 3.70
CA ALA A 13 -11.94 -11.75 3.44
C ALA A 13 -12.55 -11.00 2.25
N VAL A 14 -13.11 -11.71 1.26
CA VAL A 14 -13.90 -11.09 0.19
C VAL A 14 -15.16 -10.45 0.77
N GLN A 15 -15.94 -11.21 1.55
CA GLN A 15 -17.15 -10.70 2.19
C GLN A 15 -16.88 -9.48 3.08
N ASP A 16 -15.80 -9.54 3.88
CA ASP A 16 -15.37 -8.42 4.71
C ASP A 16 -15.01 -7.20 3.86
N SER A 17 -14.30 -7.39 2.74
CA SER A 17 -13.89 -6.31 1.83
C SER A 17 -15.08 -5.66 1.09
N GLU A 18 -16.20 -6.38 0.96
CA GLU A 18 -17.41 -5.93 0.28
C GLU A 18 -18.42 -5.24 1.20
N ARG A 19 -18.11 -5.07 2.50
CA ARG A 19 -18.98 -4.35 3.45
C ARG A 19 -19.23 -2.91 3.01
N GLU A 20 -20.46 -2.44 3.21
CA GLU A 20 -20.91 -1.09 2.85
C GLU A 20 -20.01 0.00 3.45
N GLU A 21 -19.63 -0.12 4.73
CA GLU A 21 -18.73 0.83 5.41
C GLU A 21 -17.37 0.99 4.70
N LEU A 22 -16.82 -0.08 4.13
CA LEU A 22 -15.55 -0.02 3.40
C LEU A 22 -15.74 0.60 2.01
N GLN A 23 -16.88 0.34 1.37
CA GLN A 23 -17.21 0.98 0.10
C GLN A 23 -17.40 2.50 0.29
N GLU A 24 -18.12 2.91 1.34
CA GLU A 24 -18.29 4.32 1.73
C GLU A 24 -16.94 4.97 2.06
N TRP A 25 -16.06 4.26 2.77
CA TRP A 25 -14.69 4.72 3.02
C TRP A 25 -13.94 4.97 1.70
N ALA A 26 -13.97 4.04 0.75
CA ALA A 26 -13.26 4.18 -0.52
C ALA A 26 -13.80 5.36 -1.34
N ILE A 27 -15.13 5.52 -1.39
CA ILE A 27 -15.78 6.67 -2.05
C ILE A 27 -15.39 7.98 -1.38
N GLY A 28 -15.47 8.04 -0.05
CA GLY A 28 -15.12 9.22 0.74
C GLY A 28 -13.66 9.62 0.57
N MET A 29 -12.75 8.65 0.54
CA MET A 29 -11.33 8.87 0.29
C MET A 29 -11.10 9.54 -1.08
N LEU A 30 -11.70 9.03 -2.16
CA LEU A 30 -11.54 9.62 -3.50
C LEU A 30 -12.16 11.02 -3.63
N GLN A 31 -13.18 11.34 -2.84
CA GLN A 31 -13.81 12.67 -2.83
C GLN A 31 -13.07 13.68 -1.96
N PHE A 32 -12.37 13.21 -0.93
CA PHE A 32 -11.65 14.06 0.01
C PHE A 32 -10.42 14.71 -0.63
N TYR A 33 -9.66 13.95 -1.43
CA TYR A 33 -8.45 14.43 -2.07
C TYR A 33 -8.72 14.97 -3.48
N PRO A 34 -8.03 16.03 -3.91
CA PRO A 34 -8.02 16.42 -5.32
C PRO A 34 -7.25 15.38 -6.17
N PRO A 35 -7.47 15.31 -7.50
CA PRO A 35 -6.62 14.55 -8.41
C PRO A 35 -5.13 14.88 -8.22
N GLY A 36 -4.30 13.84 -8.15
CA GLY A 36 -2.88 13.92 -7.82
C GLY A 36 -2.57 13.84 -6.31
N GLY A 37 -3.59 13.91 -5.45
CA GLY A 37 -3.44 13.76 -4.00
C GLY A 37 -2.90 12.39 -3.61
N ILE A 38 -2.25 12.32 -2.44
CA ILE A 38 -1.64 11.11 -1.91
C ILE A 38 -2.40 10.67 -0.66
N HIS A 39 -2.83 9.41 -0.66
CA HIS A 39 -3.35 8.74 0.53
C HIS A 39 -2.34 7.67 0.96
N ASP A 40 -1.70 7.90 2.10
CA ASP A 40 -0.72 6.97 2.67
C ASP A 40 -1.36 6.17 3.80
N MET A 41 -1.16 4.86 3.77
CA MET A 41 -1.66 3.90 4.75
C MET A 41 -0.45 3.13 5.29
N PRO A 42 0.32 3.73 6.22
CA PRO A 42 1.57 3.14 6.71
C PRO A 42 1.34 1.79 7.39
N ASP A 43 0.29 1.66 8.21
CA ASP A 43 -0.14 0.40 8.85
C ASP A 43 -0.38 -0.75 7.86
N TRP A 44 -0.70 -0.42 6.61
CA TRP A 44 -0.97 -1.39 5.54
C TRP A 44 0.17 -1.48 4.54
N GLY A 45 1.22 -0.66 4.71
CA GLY A 45 2.36 -0.58 3.82
C GLY A 45 1.99 -0.17 2.39
N ILE A 46 0.94 0.64 2.21
CA ILE A 46 0.40 0.99 0.88
C ILE A 46 0.32 2.51 0.75
N THR A 47 0.76 3.03 -0.40
CA THR A 47 0.52 4.42 -0.78
C THR A 47 -0.25 4.48 -2.09
N LEU A 48 -1.32 5.26 -2.09
CA LEU A 48 -2.17 5.50 -3.25
C LEU A 48 -2.02 6.93 -3.75
N GLN A 49 -2.06 7.10 -5.06
CA GLN A 49 -2.29 8.39 -5.70
C GLN A 49 -3.70 8.42 -6.29
N ILE A 50 -4.42 9.49 -5.98
CA ILE A 50 -5.78 9.72 -6.46
C ILE A 50 -5.70 10.20 -7.91
N GLU A 51 -6.40 9.54 -8.83
CA GLU A 51 -6.42 9.94 -10.24
C GLU A 51 -7.65 10.77 -10.58
N SER A 52 -8.79 10.40 -10.00
CA SER A 52 -10.07 11.04 -10.20
C SER A 52 -11.01 10.73 -9.02
N THR A 53 -12.23 11.24 -9.08
CA THR A 53 -13.28 10.93 -8.10
C THR A 53 -13.77 9.47 -8.15
N THR A 54 -13.30 8.67 -9.11
CA THR A 54 -13.70 7.27 -9.31
C THR A 54 -12.52 6.30 -9.43
N SER A 55 -11.28 6.80 -9.38
CA SER A 55 -10.11 5.95 -9.55
C SER A 55 -8.88 6.44 -8.79
N ALA A 56 -8.08 5.48 -8.34
CA ALA A 56 -6.76 5.69 -7.78
C ALA A 56 -5.78 4.69 -8.39
N ARG A 57 -4.49 4.94 -8.18
CA ARG A 57 -3.40 4.04 -8.54
C ARG A 57 -2.52 3.76 -7.33
N CYS A 58 -2.12 2.51 -7.15
CA CYS A 58 -1.12 2.15 -6.16
C CYS A 58 0.26 2.57 -6.68
N ILE A 59 0.97 3.39 -5.90
CA ILE A 59 2.32 3.87 -6.27
C ILE A 59 3.41 3.19 -5.45
N ARG A 60 3.05 2.63 -4.29
CA ARG A 60 3.96 1.91 -3.40
C ARG A 60 3.21 0.83 -2.65
N VAL A 61 3.80 -0.35 -2.55
CA VAL A 61 3.41 -1.40 -1.61
C VAL A 61 4.66 -2.04 -1.01
N VAL A 62 4.64 -2.33 0.29
CA VAL A 62 5.73 -3.03 0.96
C VAL A 62 5.71 -4.51 0.58
N ASP A 63 6.89 -5.08 0.36
CA ASP A 63 7.14 -6.49 0.04
C ASP A 63 6.99 -7.36 1.28
N HIS A 64 5.76 -7.46 1.76
CA HIS A 64 5.37 -8.26 2.90
C HIS A 64 4.00 -8.89 2.63
N GLU A 65 3.82 -10.15 3.00
CA GLU A 65 2.60 -10.91 2.69
C GLU A 65 1.32 -10.22 3.17
N TRP A 66 1.38 -9.61 4.36
CA TRP A 66 0.28 -8.82 4.92
C TRP A 66 -0.08 -7.59 4.08
N CYS A 67 0.92 -6.86 3.58
CA CYS A 67 0.71 -5.66 2.78
C CYS A 67 0.12 -6.00 1.41
N LEU A 68 0.60 -7.07 0.78
CA LEU A 68 0.04 -7.57 -0.48
C LEU A 68 -1.40 -8.09 -0.30
N PHE A 69 -1.67 -8.77 0.82
CA PHE A 69 -3.03 -9.18 1.19
C PHE A 69 -3.95 -7.98 1.38
N ARG A 70 -3.53 -6.95 2.12
CA ARG A 70 -4.29 -5.71 2.30
C ARG A 70 -4.54 -5.00 0.98
N LEU A 71 -3.55 -4.93 0.10
CA LEU A 71 -3.71 -4.35 -1.23
C LEU A 71 -4.80 -5.09 -2.03
N GLN A 72 -4.82 -6.42 -1.98
CA GLN A 72 -5.87 -7.20 -2.64
C GLN A 72 -7.26 -6.97 -2.03
N GLN A 73 -7.37 -6.75 -0.71
CA GLN A 73 -8.62 -6.36 -0.07
C GLN A 73 -9.11 -5.00 -0.58
N ILE A 74 -8.24 -4.00 -0.65
CA ILE A 74 -8.60 -2.67 -1.15
C ILE A 74 -9.04 -2.73 -2.62
N ILE A 75 -8.36 -3.52 -3.47
CA ILE A 75 -8.79 -3.75 -4.86
C ILE A 75 -10.21 -4.32 -4.89
N THR A 76 -10.51 -5.26 -4.00
CA THR A 76 -11.83 -5.89 -3.89
C THR A 76 -12.89 -4.88 -3.44
N THR A 77 -12.58 -4.07 -2.42
CA THR A 77 -13.46 -2.98 -1.94
C THR A 77 -13.75 -1.97 -3.03
N PHE A 78 -12.72 -1.51 -3.77
CA PHE A 78 -12.89 -0.59 -4.88
C PHE A 78 -13.83 -1.16 -5.94
N LYS A 79 -13.60 -2.42 -6.33
CA LYS A 79 -14.44 -3.10 -7.32
C LYS A 79 -15.90 -3.20 -6.84
N ALA A 80 -16.12 -3.54 -5.58
CA ALA A 80 -17.45 -3.63 -4.97
C ALA A 80 -18.18 -2.27 -5.00
N ALA A 81 -17.45 -1.18 -4.74
CA ALA A 81 -17.95 0.20 -4.81
C ALA A 81 -18.10 0.75 -6.24
N GLY A 82 -17.79 -0.03 -7.28
CA GLY A 82 -17.80 0.45 -8.68
C GLY A 82 -16.66 1.42 -9.02
N LEU A 83 -15.57 1.38 -8.26
CA LEU A 83 -14.36 2.19 -8.40
C LEU A 83 -13.23 1.37 -9.04
N GLU A 84 -12.19 2.06 -9.51
CA GLU A 84 -11.00 1.43 -10.08
C GLU A 84 -9.76 1.71 -9.24
N LEU A 85 -9.06 0.65 -8.82
CA LEU A 85 -7.71 0.75 -8.28
C LEU A 85 -6.72 0.14 -9.26
N LYS A 86 -5.89 0.98 -9.89
CA LYS A 86 -4.86 0.54 -10.84
C LYS A 86 -3.62 0.07 -10.11
N VAL A 87 -3.12 -1.08 -10.54
CA VAL A 87 -1.88 -1.69 -10.06
C VAL A 87 -0.94 -1.86 -11.26
N ASP A 88 0.36 -1.98 -10.99
CA ASP A 88 1.45 -2.31 -11.92
C ASP A 88 2.05 -1.19 -12.78
N GLN A 89 1.27 -0.20 -13.22
CA GLN A 89 1.80 0.79 -14.18
C GLN A 89 3.02 1.56 -13.63
N ILE A 90 2.97 1.89 -12.34
CA ILE A 90 4.01 2.65 -11.63
C ILE A 90 4.25 2.12 -10.20
N THR A 91 3.63 1.00 -9.83
CA THR A 91 3.65 0.51 -8.46
C THR A 91 5.06 0.02 -8.11
N MET A 92 5.67 0.67 -7.12
CA MET A 92 6.95 0.26 -6.58
C MET A 92 6.75 -0.76 -5.46
N LEU A 93 7.47 -1.89 -5.56
CA LEU A 93 7.58 -2.86 -4.48
C LEU A 93 8.72 -2.42 -3.56
N GLN A 94 8.38 -1.95 -2.38
CA GLN A 94 9.38 -1.51 -1.40
C GLN A 94 9.82 -2.71 -0.56
N PRO A 95 11.12 -3.02 -0.44
CA PRO A 95 11.59 -4.06 0.46
C PRO A 95 11.09 -3.85 1.89
N PHE A 96 10.60 -4.91 2.52
CA PHE A 96 10.36 -4.91 3.96
C PHE A 96 11.71 -4.91 4.69
N ILE A 97 11.87 -4.01 5.66
CA ILE A 97 13.07 -3.95 6.49
C ILE A 97 12.63 -4.12 7.93
N GLU A 98 13.14 -5.18 8.56
CA GLU A 98 12.83 -5.52 9.94
C GLU A 98 13.53 -4.53 10.89
N GLY A 99 12.78 -3.99 11.88
CA GLY A 99 13.35 -3.12 12.92
C GLY A 99 13.40 -1.63 12.61
N ILE A 100 12.81 -1.16 11.50
CA ILE A 100 12.59 0.26 11.25
C ILE A 100 11.29 0.69 11.95
N GLU A 101 11.37 1.57 12.95
CA GLU A 101 10.19 2.21 13.54
C GLU A 101 9.58 3.23 12.54
N GLU A 102 8.25 3.43 12.59
CA GLU A 102 7.55 4.36 11.71
C GLU A 102 8.18 5.77 11.74
N GLY A 103 8.75 6.21 10.61
CA GLY A 103 9.31 7.55 10.43
C GLY A 103 10.80 7.60 10.11
N GLU A 104 11.52 6.48 10.20
CA GLU A 104 12.90 6.40 9.72
C GLU A 104 12.94 6.20 8.19
N THR A 105 13.61 7.09 7.47
CA THR A 105 13.73 6.98 6.02
C THR A 105 14.70 5.84 5.66
N ALA A 106 14.51 5.23 4.49
CA ALA A 106 15.43 4.20 3.99
C ALA A 106 16.91 4.65 3.95
N GLU A 107 17.15 5.97 3.85
CA GLU A 107 18.48 6.59 3.92
C GLU A 107 19.11 6.50 5.31
N GLN A 108 18.32 6.56 6.40
CA GLN A 108 18.84 6.45 7.76
C GLN A 108 19.28 5.03 8.10
N VAL A 109 18.60 4.02 7.55
CA VAL A 109 18.91 2.61 7.80
C VAL A 109 20.10 2.11 6.98
N LEU A 110 20.27 2.62 5.75
CA LEU A 110 21.48 2.33 4.97
C LEU A 110 22.74 2.96 5.59
N GLN A 111 22.61 4.09 6.30
CA GLN A 111 23.73 4.75 6.99
C GLN A 111 24.15 4.05 8.30
N SER A 112 23.23 3.38 9.00
CA SER A 112 23.56 2.68 10.25
C SER A 112 24.29 1.35 10.03
N SER A 113 24.11 0.73 8.85
CA SER A 113 24.78 -0.52 8.48
C SER A 113 26.24 -0.37 8.03
N ASP A 114 26.76 0.85 7.89
CA ASP A 114 28.08 1.11 7.27
C ASP A 114 29.12 1.70 8.23
N SER A 115 29.04 1.39 9.53
CA SER A 115 30.14 1.70 10.46
C SER A 115 31.19 0.58 10.43
N PRO A 116 32.33 0.73 9.74
CA PRO A 116 33.45 -0.17 9.95
C PRO A 116 33.93 -0.01 11.39
N MET A 117 33.98 -1.13 12.11
CA MET A 117 34.67 -1.22 13.39
C MET A 117 36.16 -0.96 13.15
N ILE A 118 36.59 0.30 13.25
CA ILE A 118 38.02 0.64 13.33
C ILE A 118 38.44 0.37 14.77
N GLU A 119 38.97 -0.84 15.02
CA GLU A 119 39.81 -1.08 16.20
C GLU A 119 41.10 -0.26 16.02
N VAL A 120 41.22 0.81 16.80
CA VAL A 120 42.49 1.53 16.96
C VAL A 120 43.32 0.74 17.98
N VAL A 121 44.39 0.11 17.48
CA VAL A 121 45.43 -0.56 18.27
C VAL A 121 46.40 0.45 18.87
#